data_AF-A0AAD7LE45-F1
#
_entry.id   AF-A0AAD7LE45-F1
#
_cell.length_a   1.000
_cell.length_b   1.000
_cell.length_c   1.000
_cell.angle_alpha   90.00
_cell.angle_beta   90.00
_cell.angle_gamma   90.00
#
_symmetry.space_group_name_H-M   'P 1'
#
loop_
_entity.id
_entity.type
_entity.pdbx_description
1 polymer ?
#
loop_
_entity_poly.entity_id
_entity_poly.type
_entity_poly.pdbx_seq_one_letter_code
_entity_poly.pdbx_strand_id
1 'polypeptide(L)'
;MKFHLDFVGIIGDSLQIFIKHKKPMALITLFTLLLNSIIILCNFLSIEPLLNDLVMKETLLLTRSPGSSEYASLPLAVAADFKIIAGVQWLFILAICIVSLLTSTLAILASAITYVGLELNFTDLLVKNCEVIEKTIYYLYWKKSMDLRQLGRLDS
;
A
#
# COMPACT_ATOMS: atom_id res chain seq x y z
N MET A 1 -8.59 11.79 20.27
CA MET A 1 -8.23 10.40 20.63
C MET A 1 -9.43 9.44 20.74
N LYS A 2 -10.66 9.90 21.05
CA LYS A 2 -11.84 9.02 21.26
C LYS A 2 -12.42 8.37 19.99
N PHE A 3 -12.33 9.05 18.83
CA PHE A 3 -12.84 8.53 17.54
C PHE A 3 -12.05 7.36 16.96
N HIS A 4 -10.74 7.28 17.25
CA HIS A 4 -9.88 6.24 16.68
C HIS A 4 -10.17 4.84 17.24
N LEU A 5 -10.49 4.76 18.54
CA LEU A 5 -10.79 3.50 19.20
C LEU A 5 -12.17 2.95 18.79
N ASP A 6 -13.16 3.82 18.62
CA ASP A 6 -14.49 3.43 18.14
C ASP A 6 -14.45 2.86 16.72
N PHE A 7 -13.67 3.47 15.83
CA PHE A 7 -13.55 2.98 14.45
C PHE A 7 -12.90 1.59 14.38
N VAL A 8 -11.85 1.36 15.18
CA VAL A 8 -11.19 0.04 15.27
C VAL A 8 -12.12 -1.01 15.89
N GLY A 9 -12.94 -0.63 16.88
CA GLY A 9 -13.96 -1.50 17.47
C GLY A 9 -15.02 -1.93 16.46
N ILE A 10 -15.58 -0.98 15.72
CA ILE A 10 -16.59 -1.25 14.68
C ILE A 10 -16.04 -2.20 13.60
N ILE A 11 -14.78 -2.02 13.23
CA ILE A 11 -14.09 -2.89 12.29
C ILE A 11 -13.91 -4.31 12.84
N GLY A 12 -13.51 -4.46 14.11
CA GLY A 12 -13.36 -5.75 14.78
C GLY A 12 -14.68 -6.51 14.89
N ASP A 13 -15.75 -5.81 15.28
CA ASP A 13 -17.07 -6.39 15.48
C ASP A 13 -17.71 -6.81 14.15
N SER A 14 -17.56 -5.99 13.11
CA SER A 14 -18.02 -6.35 11.77
C SER A 14 -17.26 -7.58 11.23
N LEU A 15 -15.94 -7.64 11.40
CA LEU A 15 -15.13 -8.83 11.04
C LEU A 15 -15.66 -10.11 11.68
N GLN A 16 -15.96 -10.08 12.99
CA GLN A 16 -16.49 -11.25 13.71
C GLN A 16 -17.83 -11.73 13.14
N ILE A 17 -18.73 -10.81 12.79
CA ILE A 17 -20.05 -11.14 12.22
C ILE A 17 -19.88 -11.84 10.87
N PHE A 18 -19.00 -11.34 9.99
CA PHE A 18 -18.79 -11.95 8.67
C PHE A 18 -18.10 -13.31 8.73
N ILE A 19 -17.14 -13.49 9.65
CA ILE A 19 -16.51 -14.80 9.91
C ILE A 19 -17.58 -15.82 10.34
N LYS A 20 -18.52 -15.41 11.19
CA LYS A 20 -19.59 -16.27 11.71
C LYS A 20 -20.59 -16.72 10.64
N HIS A 21 -20.79 -15.91 9.58
CA HIS A 21 -21.75 -16.19 8.52
C HIS A 21 -21.17 -16.84 7.26
N LYS A 22 -19.88 -17.24 7.27
CA LYS A 22 -19.20 -17.96 6.16
C LYS A 22 -19.44 -17.34 4.78
N LYS A 23 -19.51 -15.99 4.67
CA LYS A 23 -19.60 -15.30 3.38
C LYS A 23 -18.21 -14.83 2.96
N PRO A 24 -17.40 -15.66 2.28
CA PRO A 24 -15.99 -15.35 1.99
C PRO A 24 -15.84 -14.08 1.15
N MET A 25 -16.76 -13.81 0.23
CA MET A 25 -16.74 -12.61 -0.60
C MET A 25 -16.88 -11.33 0.24
N ALA A 26 -17.83 -11.32 1.20
CA ALA A 26 -18.04 -10.18 2.07
C ALA A 26 -16.87 -9.96 3.03
N LEU A 27 -16.26 -11.04 3.51
CA LEU A 27 -15.06 -10.99 4.34
C LEU A 27 -13.85 -10.44 3.58
N ILE A 28 -13.66 -10.85 2.33
CA ILE A 28 -12.61 -10.30 1.45
C ILE A 28 -12.85 -8.80 1.23
N THR A 29 -14.07 -8.39 0.90
CA THR A 29 -14.39 -6.96 0.71
C THR A 29 -14.12 -6.15 1.97
N LEU A 30 -14.55 -6.63 3.15
CA LEU A 30 -14.31 -5.94 4.40
C LEU A 30 -12.81 -5.85 4.72
N PHE A 31 -12.07 -6.93 4.51
CA PHE A 31 -10.63 -6.97 4.69
C PHE A 31 -9.90 -5.99 3.76
N THR A 32 -10.28 -5.92 2.49
CA THR A 32 -9.77 -4.92 1.54
C THR A 32 -10.03 -3.49 2.03
N LEU A 33 -11.25 -3.23 2.51
CA LEU A 33 -11.67 -1.91 2.95
C LEU A 33 -10.91 -1.48 4.21
N LEU A 34 -10.69 -2.41 5.13
CA LEU A 34 -9.87 -2.23 6.33
C LEU A 34 -8.42 -1.89 5.97
N LEU A 35 -7.77 -2.70 5.13
CA LEU A 35 -6.38 -2.46 4.73
C LEU A 35 -6.22 -1.12 4.01
N ASN A 36 -7.10 -0.80 3.06
CA ASN A 36 -7.07 0.49 2.37
C ASN A 36 -7.32 1.66 3.34
N SER A 37 -8.23 1.52 4.30
CA SER A 37 -8.47 2.54 5.32
C SER A 37 -7.23 2.79 6.19
N ILE A 38 -6.52 1.73 6.61
CA ILE A 38 -5.28 1.87 7.38
C ILE A 38 -4.21 2.56 6.52
N ILE A 39 -4.05 2.17 5.26
CA ILE A 39 -3.05 2.76 4.36
C ILE A 39 -3.33 4.26 4.15
N ILE A 40 -4.58 4.64 3.89
CA ILE A 40 -4.97 6.04 3.72
C ILE A 40 -4.72 6.83 5.01
N LEU A 41 -5.03 6.25 6.17
CA LEU A 41 -4.80 6.90 7.45
C LEU A 41 -3.30 7.12 7.72
N CYS A 42 -2.47 6.10 7.47
CA CYS A 42 -1.03 6.22 7.57
C CYS A 42 -0.47 7.27 6.59
N ASN A 43 -1.04 7.36 5.38
CA ASN A 43 -0.67 8.38 4.40
C ASN A 43 -0.97 9.79 4.92
N PHE A 44 -2.19 9.99 5.44
CA PHE A 44 -2.61 11.26 6.01
C PHE A 44 -1.69 11.68 7.16
N LEU A 45 -1.45 10.79 8.14
CA LEU A 45 -0.59 11.05 9.29
C LEU A 45 0.88 11.29 8.89
N SER A 46 1.36 10.66 7.83
CA SER A 46 2.74 10.85 7.35
C SER A 46 2.92 12.16 6.60
N ILE A 47 1.94 12.57 5.79
CA ILE A 47 2.05 13.74 4.91
C ILE A 47 1.75 15.05 5.65
N GLU A 48 0.82 15.04 6.62
CA GLU A 48 0.45 16.24 7.38
C GLU A 48 1.65 17.03 7.97
N PRO A 49 2.59 16.41 8.72
CA PRO A 49 3.75 17.13 9.25
C PRO A 49 4.70 17.62 8.15
N LEU A 50 4.85 16.87 7.05
CA LEU A 50 5.70 17.24 5.91
C LEU A 50 5.14 18.45 5.16
N LEU A 51 3.82 18.49 4.95
CA LEU A 51 3.14 19.64 4.33
C LEU A 51 3.26 20.89 5.21
N ASN A 52 3.07 20.77 6.52
CA ASN A 52 3.18 21.91 7.43
C ASN A 52 4.60 22.50 7.44
N ASP A 53 5.64 21.65 7.43
CA ASP A 53 7.03 22.08 7.34
C ASP A 53 7.34 22.76 6.00
N LEU A 54 6.82 22.19 4.89
CA LEU A 54 6.96 22.77 3.56
C LEU A 54 6.31 24.17 3.46
N VAL A 55 5.06 24.31 3.94
CA VAL A 55 4.33 25.58 3.95
C VAL A 55 5.05 26.63 4.80
N MET A 56 5.60 26.22 5.95
CA MET A 56 6.39 27.11 6.80
C MET A 56 7.65 27.60 6.09
N LYS A 57 8.41 26.69 5.43
CA LYS A 57 9.62 27.04 4.66
C LYS A 57 9.31 27.91 3.44
N GLU A 58 8.20 27.66 2.75
CA GLU A 58 7.75 28.49 1.62
C GLU A 58 7.33 29.89 2.08
N THR A 59 6.64 30.00 3.22
CA THR A 59 6.29 31.30 3.83
C THR A 59 7.54 32.09 4.22
N LEU A 60 8.58 31.42 4.70
CA LEU A 60 9.88 32.03 4.99
C LEU A 60 10.61 32.50 3.73
N LEU A 61 10.49 31.77 2.61
CA LEU A 61 11.01 32.20 1.31
C LEU A 61 10.37 33.51 0.83
N LEU A 62 9.05 33.61 0.96
CA LEU A 62 8.28 34.78 0.49
C LEU A 62 8.52 36.04 1.34
N THR A 63 8.97 35.89 2.58
CA THR A 63 9.12 36.99 3.54
C THR A 63 10.56 37.49 3.71
N ARG A 64 11.56 36.74 3.22
CA ARG A 64 12.99 37.07 3.44
C ARG A 64 13.62 37.79 2.24
N SER A 65 14.48 38.75 2.54
CA SER A 65 15.13 39.58 1.50
C SER A 65 16.12 38.78 0.63
N PRO A 66 16.10 38.94 -0.72
CA PRO A 66 16.89 38.14 -1.66
C PRO A 66 18.42 38.23 -1.54
N GLY A 67 18.95 39.13 -0.71
CA GLY A 67 20.39 39.36 -0.54
C GLY A 67 21.04 38.62 0.64
N SER A 68 20.29 37.83 1.41
CA SER A 68 20.81 37.08 2.56
C SER A 68 21.34 35.70 2.17
N SER A 69 22.43 35.22 2.78
CA SER A 69 23.01 33.90 2.49
C SER A 69 22.05 32.74 2.75
N GLU A 70 21.08 32.93 3.64
CA GLU A 70 20.00 31.97 3.92
C GLU A 70 19.03 31.83 2.73
N TYR A 71 18.77 32.90 1.98
CA TYR A 71 17.88 32.89 0.81
C TYR A 71 18.38 31.97 -0.31
N ALA A 72 19.70 31.80 -0.46
CA ALA A 72 20.29 30.88 -1.45
C ALA A 72 20.09 29.40 -1.08
N SER A 73 19.91 29.09 0.21
CA SER A 73 19.78 27.72 0.73
C SER A 73 18.35 27.23 0.89
N LEU A 74 17.38 28.14 1.06
CA LEU A 74 15.96 27.78 1.22
C LEU A 74 15.32 27.09 -0.01
N PRO A 75 15.57 27.50 -1.27
CA PRO A 75 14.98 26.83 -2.43
C PRO A 75 15.43 25.38 -2.58
N LEU A 76 16.69 25.10 -2.22
CA LEU A 76 17.23 23.73 -2.19
C LEU A 76 16.59 22.90 -1.09
N ALA A 77 16.33 23.49 0.08
CA ALA A 77 15.62 22.83 1.18
C ALA A 77 14.17 22.47 0.78
N VAL A 78 13.44 23.42 0.19
CA VAL A 78 12.07 23.20 -0.30
C VAL A 78 12.02 22.11 -1.38
N ALA A 79 12.95 22.12 -2.34
CA ALA A 79 13.04 21.08 -3.36
C ALA A 79 13.34 19.69 -2.77
N ALA A 80 14.17 19.62 -1.71
CA ALA A 80 14.44 18.38 -1.00
C ALA A 80 13.18 17.85 -0.27
N ASP A 81 12.41 18.72 0.36
CA ASP A 81 11.16 18.36 1.05
C ASP A 81 10.10 17.85 0.05
N PHE A 82 9.97 18.48 -1.12
CA PHE A 82 9.11 17.97 -2.21
C PHE A 82 9.51 16.57 -2.65
N LYS A 83 10.82 16.28 -2.76
CA LYS A 83 11.32 14.95 -3.13
C LYS A 83 10.96 13.91 -2.05
N ILE A 84 11.03 14.28 -0.77
CA ILE A 84 10.65 13.41 0.35
C ILE A 84 9.14 13.13 0.30
N ILE A 85 8.30 14.16 0.16
CA ILE A 85 6.84 14.01 0.05
C ILE A 85 6.47 13.11 -1.13
N ALA A 86 7.06 13.36 -2.31
CA ALA A 86 6.84 12.53 -3.49
C ALA A 86 7.23 11.07 -3.22
N GLY A 87 8.40 10.83 -2.62
CA GLY A 87 8.88 9.49 -2.27
C GLY A 87 7.93 8.75 -1.32
N VAL A 88 7.45 9.44 -0.28
CA VAL A 88 6.48 8.89 0.67
C VAL A 88 5.17 8.55 -0.03
N GLN A 89 4.65 9.45 -0.89
CA GLN A 89 3.42 9.23 -1.63
C GLN A 89 3.53 8.02 -2.58
N TRP A 90 4.68 7.84 -3.23
CA TRP A 90 4.97 6.66 -4.08
C TRP A 90 4.94 5.35 -3.29
N LEU A 91 5.48 5.32 -2.06
CA LEU A 91 5.41 4.14 -1.20
C LEU A 91 3.96 3.77 -0.86
N PHE A 92 3.12 4.77 -0.57
CA PHE A 92 1.70 4.51 -0.29
C PHE A 92 0.94 4.04 -1.53
N ILE A 93 1.21 4.60 -2.72
CA ILE A 93 0.65 4.10 -3.98
C ILE A 93 1.04 2.63 -4.19
N LEU A 94 2.32 2.30 -3.99
CA LEU A 94 2.81 0.93 -4.11
C LEU A 94 2.10 -0.02 -3.12
N ALA A 95 1.89 0.41 -1.88
CA ALA A 95 1.17 -0.37 -0.88
C ALA A 95 -0.29 -0.64 -1.29
N ILE A 96 -1.00 0.37 -1.82
CA ILE A 96 -2.37 0.21 -2.34
C ILE A 96 -2.39 -0.78 -3.51
N CYS A 97 -1.42 -0.71 -4.43
CA CYS A 97 -1.31 -1.64 -5.53
C CYS A 97 -1.13 -3.09 -5.04
N ILE A 98 -0.25 -3.30 -4.05
CA ILE A 98 -0.02 -4.63 -3.45
C ILE A 98 -1.31 -5.17 -2.79
N VAL A 99 -2.00 -4.36 -1.99
CA VAL A 99 -3.27 -4.75 -1.37
C VAL A 99 -4.33 -5.06 -2.42
N SER A 100 -4.42 -4.25 -3.48
CA SER A 100 -5.36 -4.48 -4.57
C SER A 100 -5.10 -5.78 -5.31
N LEU A 101 -3.83 -6.11 -5.58
CA LEU A 101 -3.43 -7.39 -6.18
C LEU A 101 -3.78 -8.57 -5.25
N LEU A 102 -3.39 -8.48 -3.98
CA LEU A 102 -3.68 -9.53 -2.98
C LEU A 102 -5.18 -9.84 -2.89
N THR A 103 -5.99 -8.80 -2.81
CA THR A 103 -7.44 -8.91 -2.62
C THR A 103 -8.15 -9.36 -3.90
N SER A 104 -7.65 -8.96 -5.07
CA SER A 104 -8.14 -9.47 -6.35
C SER A 104 -7.88 -10.97 -6.50
N THR A 105 -6.68 -11.45 -6.13
CA THR A 105 -6.37 -12.89 -6.16
C THR A 105 -7.23 -13.68 -5.17
N LEU A 106 -7.47 -13.14 -3.96
CA LEU A 106 -8.41 -13.74 -3.00
C LEU A 106 -9.83 -13.84 -3.56
N ALA A 107 -10.31 -12.78 -4.21
CA ALA A 107 -11.65 -12.77 -4.81
C ALA A 107 -11.77 -13.79 -5.95
N ILE A 108 -10.75 -13.91 -6.81
CA ILE A 108 -10.70 -14.91 -7.89
C ILE A 108 -10.70 -16.32 -7.30
N LEU A 109 -9.86 -16.58 -6.30
CA LEU A 109 -9.76 -17.90 -5.66
C LEU A 109 -11.06 -18.27 -4.92
N ALA A 110 -11.65 -17.33 -4.19
CA ALA A 110 -12.94 -17.53 -3.52
C ALA A 110 -14.06 -17.79 -4.52
N SER A 111 -14.10 -17.05 -5.64
CA SER A 111 -15.08 -17.26 -6.71
C SER A 111 -14.93 -18.63 -7.36
N ALA A 112 -13.70 -19.03 -7.71
CA ALA A 112 -13.40 -20.32 -8.32
C ALA A 112 -13.83 -21.49 -7.44
N ILE A 113 -13.61 -21.39 -6.12
CA ILE A 113 -13.95 -22.48 -5.19
C ILE A 113 -15.45 -22.49 -4.86
N THR A 114 -16.09 -21.32 -4.78
CA THR A 114 -17.56 -21.22 -4.66
C THR A 114 -18.24 -21.86 -5.88
N TYR A 115 -17.70 -21.67 -7.08
CA TYR A 115 -18.18 -22.31 -8.30
C TYR A 115 -18.09 -23.85 -8.26
N VAL A 116 -17.06 -24.39 -7.59
CA VAL A 116 -16.87 -25.84 -7.39
C VAL A 116 -17.75 -26.41 -6.25
N GLY A 117 -18.47 -25.56 -5.50
CA GLY A 117 -19.39 -25.99 -4.45
C GLY A 117 -18.72 -26.42 -3.14
N LEU A 118 -17.45 -26.05 -2.94
CA LEU A 118 -16.69 -26.35 -1.72
C LEU A 118 -16.92 -25.26 -0.66
N GLU A 119 -17.26 -25.65 0.57
CA GLU A 119 -17.23 -24.73 1.71
C GLU A 119 -15.79 -24.38 2.07
N LEU A 120 -15.54 -23.08 2.25
CA LEU A 120 -14.20 -22.56 2.50
C LEU A 120 -14.07 -21.88 3.84
N ASN A 121 -12.91 -22.09 4.45
CA ASN A 121 -12.41 -21.29 5.55
C ASN A 121 -11.50 -20.17 5.02
N PHE A 122 -11.63 -18.96 5.57
CA PHE A 122 -10.88 -17.79 5.10
C PHE A 122 -9.37 -17.93 5.31
N THR A 123 -8.96 -18.62 6.38
CA THR A 123 -7.55 -18.90 6.67
C THR A 123 -6.91 -19.74 5.58
N ASP A 124 -7.64 -20.72 5.04
CA ASP A 124 -7.14 -21.57 3.95
C ASP A 124 -6.99 -20.79 2.64
N LEU A 125 -7.85 -19.79 2.40
CA LEU A 125 -7.71 -18.88 1.27
C LEU A 125 -6.46 -18.01 1.38
N LEU A 126 -6.16 -17.50 2.58
CA LEU A 126 -4.96 -16.67 2.81
C LEU A 126 -3.68 -17.48 2.59
N VAL A 127 -3.60 -18.70 3.14
CA VAL A 127 -2.42 -19.57 2.98
C VAL A 127 -2.20 -19.90 1.51
N LYS A 128 -3.26 -20.33 0.79
CA LYS A 128 -3.15 -20.63 -0.65
C LYS A 128 -2.76 -19.40 -1.46
N ASN A 129 -3.29 -18.23 -1.13
CA ASN A 129 -2.95 -16.99 -1.83
C ASN A 129 -1.49 -16.60 -1.63
N CYS A 130 -0.97 -16.70 -0.40
CA CYS A 130 0.45 -16.48 -0.12
C CYS A 130 1.34 -17.45 -0.92
N GLU A 131 0.97 -18.74 -0.97
CA GLU A 131 1.72 -19.75 -1.70
C GLU A 131 1.73 -19.49 -3.22
N VAL A 132 0.61 -19.05 -3.79
CA VAL A 132 0.49 -18.68 -5.21
C VAL A 132 1.36 -17.45 -5.53
N ILE A 133 1.35 -16.44 -4.66
CA ILE A 133 2.15 -15.22 -4.84
C ILE A 133 3.64 -15.54 -4.75
N GLU A 134 4.03 -16.34 -3.77
CA GLU A 134 5.41 -16.81 -3.62
C GLU A 134 5.89 -17.53 -4.88
N LYS A 135 5.11 -18.52 -5.37
CA LYS A 135 5.42 -19.26 -6.60
C LYS A 135 5.50 -18.34 -7.83
N THR A 136 4.64 -17.35 -7.91
CA THR A 136 4.63 -16.38 -9.02
C THR A 136 5.87 -15.48 -8.99
N ILE A 137 6.29 -15.02 -7.81
CA ILE A 137 7.52 -14.23 -7.63
C ILE A 137 8.75 -15.06 -8.01
N TYR A 138 8.83 -16.30 -7.53
CA TYR A 138 9.91 -17.22 -7.90
C TYR A 138 9.98 -17.47 -9.41
N TYR A 139 8.82 -17.68 -10.05
CA TYR A 139 8.75 -17.87 -11.50
C TYR A 139 9.23 -16.64 -12.27
N LEU A 140 8.78 -15.44 -11.89
CA LEU A 140 9.20 -14.18 -12.52
C LEU A 140 10.69 -13.91 -12.35
N TYR A 141 11.24 -14.19 -11.16
CA TYR A 141 12.66 -14.08 -10.88
C TYR A 141 13.49 -15.05 -11.73
N TRP A 142 13.07 -16.32 -11.80
CA TRP A 142 13.72 -17.33 -12.60
C TRP A 142 13.69 -16.98 -14.09
N LYS A 143 12.53 -16.58 -14.62
CA LYS A 143 12.37 -16.17 -16.01
C LYS A 143 13.29 -15.00 -16.37
N LYS A 144 13.34 -13.96 -15.54
CA LYS A 144 14.23 -12.82 -15.73
C LYS A 144 15.72 -13.23 -15.71
N SER A 145 16.11 -14.16 -14.83
CA SER A 145 17.48 -14.68 -14.79
C SER A 145 17.88 -15.48 -16.04
N MET A 146 16.90 -16.07 -16.72
CA MET A 146 17.10 -16.86 -17.93
C MET A 146 17.21 -15.95 -19.15
N ASP A 147 16.36 -14.92 -19.23
CA ASP A 147 16.42 -13.90 -20.28
C ASP A 147 17.75 -13.12 -20.24
N LEU A 148 18.23 -12.74 -19.04
CA LEU A 148 19.53 -12.08 -18.87
C LEU A 148 20.72 -12.96 -19.28
N ARG A 149 20.62 -14.29 -19.07
CA ARG A 149 21.66 -15.25 -19.50
C ARG A 149 21.66 -15.50 -21.00
N GLN A 150 20.51 -15.37 -21.66
CA GLN A 150 20.40 -15.45 -23.12
C GLN A 150 20.96 -14.17 -23.77
N LEU A 151 20.67 -13.00 -23.19
CA LEU A 151 21.17 -11.70 -23.67
C LEU A 151 22.71 -11.63 -23.60
N GLY A 152 23.30 -12.00 -22.46
CA GLY A 152 24.76 -11.98 -22.29
C GLY A 152 25.52 -13.06 -23.09
N ARG A 153 24.81 -14.00 -23.74
CA ARG A 153 25.41 -15.04 -24.61
C ARG A 153 25.29 -14.68 -26.10
N LEU A 154 24.50 -13.66 -26.45
CA LEU A 154 24.39 -13.12 -27.81
C LEU A 154 25.42 -12.00 -28.07
N ASP A 155 25.98 -11.43 -27.00
CA ASP A 155 26.97 -10.34 -27.06
C ASP A 155 28.45 -10.83 -26.94
N SER A 156 28.70 -12.16 -26.95
CA SER A 156 30.05 -12.78 -26.94
C SER A 156 30.33 -13.57 -28.20
#